data_AF-A0A6I8TWL5-F1
#
_entry.id   AF-A0A6I8TWL5-F1
#
_cell.length_a   1.000
_cell.length_b   1.000
_cell.length_c   1.000
_cell.angle_alpha   90.00
_cell.angle_beta   90.00
_cell.angle_gamma   90.00
#
_symmetry.space_group_name_H-M   'P 1'
#
loop_
_entity.id
_entity.type
_entity.pdbx_description
1 polymer ?
#
loop_
_entity_poly.entity_id
_entity_poly.type
_entity_poly.pdbx_seq_one_letter_code
_entity_poly.pdbx_strand_id
1 'polypeptide(L)'
;MTPDRLKSVQFLAMTGPLNYKFIYRSPKLSYTDNVFLLSFHDRVWMSIGAVILLATALQLIITHFEPDHPGQLGVSDALLNMIGIASQQEALINPQSVSSRTLNIVMLISLMFLYICFSANIVALIQSPTARVRTLGDLLRWGFQLSAQDSDINRIFMANESNSLRNTIYTTIPKFNGFLPVANGNRTDTQGLAAFHGDTNQIYYRYMIDQFDENEKCKSERRSIFLPPLQGYYTVAKDSPLAEHVKYGLLKLRELDFLQREIAMHYQRKPACIGEKPFRSDFDDRLPFSAFN
;
A
#
# COMPACT_ATOMS: atom_id res chain seq x y z
N MET A 1 -17.87 -12.17 22.12
CA MET A 1 -18.60 -12.13 23.40
C MET A 1 -19.03 -10.68 23.65
N THR A 2 -20.32 -10.40 23.83
CA THR A 2 -20.80 -9.05 24.18
C THR A 2 -21.42 -9.05 25.59
N PRO A 3 -21.24 -7.99 26.40
CA PRO A 3 -21.75 -7.94 27.77
C PRO A 3 -23.25 -8.18 27.89
N ASP A 4 -24.04 -7.68 26.93
CA ASP A 4 -25.50 -7.84 26.93
C ASP A 4 -25.93 -9.29 26.76
N ARG A 5 -25.21 -10.05 25.92
CA ARG A 5 -25.51 -11.46 25.65
C ARG A 5 -25.10 -12.38 26.81
N LEU A 6 -24.15 -11.96 27.65
CA LEU A 6 -23.73 -12.72 28.83
C LEU A 6 -24.88 -12.95 29.83
N LYS A 7 -25.90 -12.08 29.81
CA LYS A 7 -27.07 -12.22 30.68
C LYS A 7 -28.00 -13.36 30.24
N SER A 8 -28.06 -13.65 28.94
CA SER A 8 -29.04 -14.57 28.33
C SER A 8 -28.45 -15.90 27.87
N VAL A 9 -27.15 -15.96 27.55
CA VAL A 9 -26.49 -17.18 27.07
C VAL A 9 -25.21 -17.46 27.82
N GLN A 10 -24.87 -18.75 27.94
CA GLN A 10 -23.59 -19.20 28.47
C GLN A 10 -22.62 -19.41 27.31
N PHE A 11 -21.46 -18.75 27.37
CA PHE A 11 -20.36 -18.97 26.42
C PHE A 11 -19.51 -20.16 26.88
N LEU A 12 -19.22 -21.09 25.95
CA LEU A 12 -18.54 -22.36 26.29
C LEU A 12 -17.05 -22.33 25.92
N ALA A 13 -16.76 -22.33 24.62
CA ALA A 13 -15.41 -22.38 24.08
C ALA A 13 -15.30 -21.51 22.82
N MET A 14 -14.11 -20.94 22.59
CA MET A 14 -13.83 -20.13 21.40
C MET A 14 -13.94 -20.99 20.13
N THR A 15 -14.73 -20.53 19.14
CA THR A 15 -14.87 -21.19 17.84
C THR A 15 -13.65 -20.96 16.96
N GLY A 16 -13.06 -19.77 17.05
CA GLY A 16 -11.93 -19.37 16.23
C GLY A 16 -11.87 -17.85 16.06
N PRO A 17 -10.77 -17.34 15.48
CA PRO A 17 -10.61 -15.93 15.19
C PRO A 17 -11.42 -15.54 13.95
N LEU A 18 -12.29 -14.56 14.11
CA LEU A 18 -13.00 -13.89 13.02
C LEU A 18 -12.10 -12.76 12.48
N ASN A 19 -11.64 -12.91 11.24
CA ASN A 19 -10.74 -11.97 10.59
C ASN A 19 -11.53 -10.88 9.87
N TYR A 20 -12.02 -9.92 10.64
CA TYR A 20 -12.62 -8.69 10.12
C TYR A 20 -11.53 -7.63 9.92
N LYS A 21 -11.36 -7.18 8.68
CA LYS A 21 -10.35 -6.18 8.31
C LYS A 21 -10.97 -5.16 7.34
N PHE A 22 -10.38 -3.97 7.24
CA PHE A 22 -10.63 -3.07 6.13
C PHE A 22 -9.77 -3.49 4.95
N ILE A 23 -10.39 -3.83 3.84
CA ILE A 23 -9.73 -4.22 2.59
C ILE A 23 -9.92 -3.08 1.60
N TYR A 24 -8.84 -2.68 0.96
CA TYR A 24 -8.84 -1.58 0.01
C TYR A 24 -7.78 -1.80 -1.06
N ARG A 25 -7.95 -1.16 -2.21
CA ARG A 25 -6.94 -1.13 -3.26
C ARG A 25 -5.88 -0.09 -2.95
N SER A 26 -4.62 -0.47 -3.00
CA SER A 26 -3.50 0.46 -2.79
C SER A 26 -3.59 1.62 -3.79
N PRO A 27 -3.60 2.88 -3.34
CA PRO A 27 -3.62 4.01 -4.26
C PRO A 27 -2.32 4.06 -5.07
N LYS A 28 -2.38 4.70 -6.25
CA LYS A 28 -1.18 4.96 -7.05
C LYS A 28 -0.32 6.02 -6.36
N LEU A 29 1.00 5.87 -6.47
CA LEU A 29 1.97 6.78 -5.87
C LEU A 29 1.83 8.24 -6.36
N SER A 30 1.27 8.41 -7.57
CA SER A 30 0.95 9.73 -8.14
C SER A 30 -0.02 10.57 -7.32
N TYR A 31 -0.83 9.94 -6.45
CA TYR A 31 -1.75 10.66 -5.57
C TYR A 31 -1.08 11.16 -4.28
N THR A 32 0.10 10.65 -3.93
CA THR A 32 0.66 10.80 -2.57
C THR A 32 1.87 11.69 -2.52
N ASP A 33 2.68 11.70 -3.57
CA ASP A 33 3.95 12.43 -3.61
C ASP A 33 4.18 13.03 -5.01
N ASN A 34 5.03 14.06 -5.07
CA ASN A 34 5.50 14.61 -6.33
C ASN A 34 6.38 13.58 -7.04
N VAL A 35 5.77 12.78 -7.91
CA VAL A 35 6.43 11.68 -8.63
C VAL A 35 7.67 12.17 -9.38
N PHE A 36 7.65 13.41 -9.85
CA PHE A 36 8.77 14.06 -10.53
C PHE A 36 10.03 14.16 -9.65
N LEU A 37 9.89 14.45 -8.35
CA LEU A 37 11.03 14.51 -7.43
C LEU A 37 11.41 13.13 -6.91
N LEU A 38 10.43 12.23 -6.76
CA LEU A 38 10.61 10.88 -6.23
C LEU A 38 11.40 9.96 -7.18
N SER A 39 11.51 10.34 -8.45
CA SER A 39 12.20 9.56 -9.47
C SER A 39 13.70 9.43 -9.24
N PHE A 40 14.30 10.31 -8.43
CA PHE A 40 15.66 10.16 -7.97
C PHE A 40 15.74 10.42 -6.47
N HIS A 41 16.66 9.71 -5.81
CA HIS A 41 16.97 10.01 -4.41
C HIS A 41 17.62 11.40 -4.32
N ASP A 42 17.36 12.13 -3.24
CA ASP A 42 18.00 13.42 -2.92
C ASP A 42 19.51 13.46 -3.19
N ARG A 43 20.25 12.37 -2.93
CA ARG A 43 21.69 12.28 -3.20
C ARG A 43 22.03 12.41 -4.69
N VAL A 44 21.20 11.85 -5.55
CA VAL A 44 21.36 11.92 -7.01
C VAL A 44 21.06 13.34 -7.49
N TRP A 45 20.00 13.97 -6.98
CA TRP A 45 19.72 15.39 -7.27
C TRP A 45 20.89 16.30 -6.89
N MET A 46 21.45 16.10 -5.69
CA MET A 46 22.64 16.81 -5.24
C MET A 46 23.85 16.55 -6.14
N SER A 47 24.05 15.32 -6.61
CA SER A 47 25.14 14.98 -7.54
C SER A 47 24.98 15.62 -8.92
N ILE A 48 23.75 15.70 -9.45
CA ILE A 48 23.49 16.38 -10.73
C ILE A 48 23.84 17.86 -10.62
N GLY A 49 23.40 18.52 -9.54
CA GLY A 49 23.76 19.90 -9.25
C GLY A 49 25.27 20.10 -9.12
N ALA A 50 25.96 19.21 -8.39
CA ALA A 50 27.41 19.27 -8.22
C ALA A 50 28.17 19.07 -9.54
N VAL A 51 27.73 18.16 -10.41
CA VAL A 51 28.34 17.92 -11.73
C VAL A 51 28.15 19.12 -12.65
N ILE A 52 26.97 19.76 -12.65
CA ILE A 52 26.72 20.98 -13.44
C ILE A 52 27.64 22.12 -12.96
N LEU A 53 27.77 22.31 -11.65
CA LEU A 53 28.66 23.32 -11.08
C LEU A 53 30.15 23.04 -11.39
N LEU A 54 30.57 21.78 -11.28
CA LEU A 54 31.93 21.35 -11.63
C LEU A 54 32.21 21.59 -13.12
N ALA A 55 31.28 21.22 -13.99
CA ALA A 55 31.40 21.44 -15.43
C ALA A 55 31.48 22.93 -15.78
N THR A 56 30.71 23.78 -15.07
CA THR A 56 30.78 25.23 -15.21
C THR A 56 32.15 25.76 -14.79
N ALA A 57 32.70 25.29 -13.67
CA ALA A 57 34.03 25.67 -13.21
C ALA A 57 35.13 25.23 -14.19
N LEU A 58 35.05 24.00 -14.71
CA LEU A 58 35.98 23.49 -15.71
C LEU A 58 35.90 24.30 -17.02
N GLN A 59 34.70 24.65 -17.47
CA GLN A 59 34.51 25.49 -18.65
C GLN A 59 35.15 26.87 -18.45
N LEU A 60 34.98 27.50 -17.28
CA LEU A 60 35.63 28.77 -16.96
C LEU A 60 37.15 28.66 -16.98
N ILE A 61 37.72 27.60 -16.38
CA ILE A 61 39.16 27.33 -16.39
C ILE A 61 39.65 27.19 -17.84
N ILE A 62 38.98 26.36 -18.66
CA ILE A 62 39.36 26.17 -20.07
C ILE A 62 39.36 27.50 -20.82
N THR A 63 38.31 28.31 -20.66
CA THR A 63 38.23 29.63 -21.32
C THR A 63 39.23 30.65 -20.80
N HIS A 64 39.68 30.52 -19.54
CA HIS A 64 40.69 31.40 -18.97
C HIS A 64 42.08 31.14 -19.55
N PHE A 65 42.40 29.87 -19.82
CA PHE A 65 43.68 29.44 -20.40
C PHE A 65 43.67 29.40 -21.94
N GLU A 66 42.59 29.87 -22.59
CA GLU A 66 42.48 29.84 -24.04
C GLU A 66 43.26 31.01 -24.67
N PRO A 67 44.24 30.74 -25.56
CA PRO A 67 45.19 31.75 -26.02
C PRO A 67 44.57 32.85 -26.91
N ASP A 68 43.49 32.53 -27.63
CA ASP A 68 42.90 33.45 -28.61
C ASP A 68 41.89 34.45 -28.00
N HIS A 69 41.27 34.13 -26.85
CA HIS A 69 40.24 34.97 -26.20
C HIS A 69 40.27 34.84 -24.66
N PRO A 70 41.34 35.30 -23.97
CA PRO A 70 41.47 35.10 -22.53
C PRO A 70 40.38 35.86 -21.76
N GLY A 71 39.48 35.12 -21.11
CA GLY A 71 38.65 35.63 -20.01
C GLY A 71 37.43 36.48 -20.37
N GLN A 72 36.89 36.41 -21.59
CA GLN A 72 35.67 37.16 -21.95
C GLN A 72 34.36 36.53 -21.45
N LEU A 73 34.39 35.30 -20.90
CA LEU A 73 33.18 34.60 -20.51
C LEU A 73 32.81 34.88 -19.04
N GLY A 74 31.65 35.53 -18.84
CA GLY A 74 31.09 35.74 -17.52
C GLY A 74 30.71 34.42 -16.84
N VAL A 75 30.82 34.36 -15.51
CA VAL A 75 30.39 33.20 -14.71
C VAL A 75 28.91 32.89 -14.94
N SER A 76 28.07 33.93 -15.11
CA SER A 76 26.65 33.80 -15.46
C SER A 76 26.45 33.10 -16.79
N ASP A 77 27.24 33.44 -17.79
CA ASP A 77 27.06 32.99 -19.17
C ASP A 77 27.52 31.54 -19.30
N ALA A 78 28.63 31.19 -18.62
CA ALA A 78 29.08 29.81 -18.48
C ALA A 78 28.03 28.95 -17.77
N LEU A 79 27.43 29.45 -16.68
CA LEU A 79 26.40 28.73 -15.94
C LEU A 79 25.13 28.54 -16.78
N LEU A 80 24.66 29.59 -17.45
CA LEU A 80 23.49 29.53 -18.33
C LEU A 80 23.72 28.56 -19.49
N ASN A 81 24.92 28.54 -20.07
CA ASN A 81 25.28 27.57 -21.09
C ASN A 81 25.25 26.14 -20.57
N MET A 82 25.76 25.90 -19.35
CA MET A 82 25.71 24.58 -18.71
C MET A 82 24.29 24.15 -18.35
N ILE A 83 23.42 25.08 -17.95
CA ILE A 83 21.99 24.81 -17.75
C ILE A 83 21.31 24.49 -19.08
N GLY A 84 21.67 25.19 -20.17
CA GLY A 84 21.21 24.88 -21.53
C GLY A 84 21.57 23.46 -21.95
N ILE A 85 22.85 23.10 -21.80
CA ILE A 85 23.34 21.73 -22.08
C ILE A 85 22.67 20.69 -21.16
N ALA A 86 22.48 21.01 -19.87
CA ALA A 86 21.75 20.15 -18.92
C ALA A 86 20.30 19.91 -19.34
N SER A 87 19.68 20.92 -19.95
CA SER A 87 18.33 20.85 -20.52
C SER A 87 18.30 20.23 -21.91
N GLN A 88 19.44 19.69 -22.39
CA GLN A 88 19.64 19.17 -23.75
C GLN A 88 19.33 20.18 -24.86
N GLN A 89 19.42 21.47 -24.54
CA GLN A 89 19.32 22.55 -25.52
C GLN A 89 20.69 22.77 -26.17
N GLU A 90 20.68 23.46 -27.31
CA GLU A 90 21.92 23.88 -27.96
C GLU A 90 22.76 24.78 -27.04
N ALA A 91 24.08 24.65 -27.12
CA ALA A 91 24.99 25.50 -26.38
C ALA A 91 24.82 26.97 -26.83
N LEU A 92 24.56 27.86 -25.88
CA LEU A 92 24.43 29.31 -26.11
C LEU A 92 25.75 29.93 -26.59
N ILE A 93 26.86 29.32 -26.23
CA ILE A 93 28.21 29.77 -26.58
C ILE A 93 28.88 28.69 -27.42
N ASN A 94 29.43 29.08 -28.57
CA ASN A 94 30.14 28.17 -29.44
C ASN A 94 31.56 27.89 -28.89
N PRO A 95 31.88 26.66 -28.46
CA PRO A 95 33.21 26.33 -27.95
C PRO A 95 34.25 26.30 -29.08
N GLN A 96 35.31 27.09 -28.95
CA GLN A 96 36.40 27.15 -29.94
C GLN A 96 37.43 26.04 -29.68
N SER A 97 37.88 25.87 -28.44
CA SER A 97 38.81 24.81 -28.05
C SER A 97 38.22 23.39 -28.16
N VAL A 98 39.07 22.46 -28.61
CA VAL A 98 38.81 21.01 -28.64
C VAL A 98 38.47 20.48 -27.25
N SER A 99 39.09 21.01 -26.19
CA SER A 99 38.83 20.61 -24.81
C SER A 99 37.41 20.98 -24.36
N SER A 100 36.95 22.19 -24.69
CA SER A 100 35.59 22.63 -24.37
C SER A 100 34.52 21.86 -25.17
N ARG A 101 34.80 21.56 -26.46
CA ARG A 101 33.94 20.69 -27.27
C ARG A 101 33.82 19.29 -26.68
N THR A 102 34.94 18.71 -26.28
CA THR A 102 34.96 17.37 -25.66
C THR A 102 34.18 17.37 -24.35
N LEU A 103 34.36 18.40 -23.51
CA LEU A 103 33.61 18.56 -22.26
C LEU A 103 32.10 18.63 -22.50
N ASN A 104 31.66 19.45 -23.46
CA ASN A 104 30.25 19.58 -23.82
C ASN A 104 29.66 18.26 -24.33
N ILE A 105 30.39 17.52 -25.17
CA ILE A 105 29.96 16.21 -25.69
C ILE A 105 29.81 15.19 -24.56
N VAL A 106 30.81 15.10 -23.66
CA VAL A 106 30.76 14.17 -22.52
C VAL A 106 29.60 14.51 -21.58
N MET A 107 29.38 15.80 -21.31
CA MET A 107 28.24 16.26 -20.51
C MET A 107 26.91 15.89 -21.17
N LEU A 108 26.75 16.19 -22.46
CA LEU A 108 25.52 15.90 -23.22
C LEU A 108 25.20 14.40 -23.19
N ILE A 109 26.18 13.53 -23.47
CA ILE A 109 25.99 12.08 -23.44
C ILE A 109 25.59 11.61 -22.05
N SER A 110 26.28 12.10 -21.01
CA SER A 110 25.99 11.71 -19.61
C SER A 110 24.59 12.14 -19.19
N LEU A 111 24.17 13.35 -19.55
CA LEU A 111 22.83 13.89 -19.27
C LEU A 111 21.74 13.20 -20.09
N MET A 112 22.05 12.73 -21.30
CA MET A 112 21.14 11.91 -22.11
C MET A 112 20.84 10.58 -21.42
N PHE A 113 21.86 9.89 -20.90
CA PHE A 113 21.66 8.66 -20.12
C PHE A 113 20.83 8.91 -18.86
N LEU A 114 21.12 9.98 -18.11
CA LEU A 114 20.33 10.37 -16.93
C LEU A 114 18.86 10.63 -17.28
N TYR A 115 18.60 11.30 -18.41
CA TYR A 115 17.25 11.58 -18.88
C TYR A 115 16.47 10.30 -19.24
N ILE A 116 17.13 9.34 -19.89
CA ILE A 116 16.53 8.04 -20.21
C ILE A 116 16.17 7.30 -18.90
N CYS A 117 17.09 7.25 -17.94
CA CYS A 117 16.85 6.63 -16.63
C CYS A 117 15.71 7.31 -15.86
N PHE A 118 15.67 8.64 -15.87
CA PHE A 118 14.62 9.43 -15.23
C PHE A 118 13.24 9.13 -15.85
N SER A 119 13.17 9.13 -17.19
CA SER A 119 11.93 8.87 -17.93
C SER A 119 11.41 7.46 -17.67
N ALA A 120 12.30 6.46 -17.67
CA ALA A 120 11.94 5.08 -17.35
C ALA A 120 11.43 4.95 -15.90
N ASN A 121 12.10 5.61 -14.94
CA ASN A 121 11.74 5.50 -13.54
C ASN A 121 10.41 6.22 -13.21
N ILE A 122 10.13 7.39 -13.82
CA ILE A 122 8.83 8.06 -13.67
C ILE A 122 7.70 7.11 -14.09
N VAL A 123 7.82 6.47 -15.24
CA VAL A 123 6.78 5.57 -15.77
C VAL A 123 6.56 4.40 -14.81
N ALA A 124 7.64 3.80 -14.31
CA ALA A 124 7.56 2.74 -13.31
C ALA A 124 6.89 3.21 -12.02
N LEU A 125 7.23 4.41 -11.52
CA LEU A 125 6.66 4.97 -10.28
C LEU A 125 5.18 5.32 -10.40
N ILE A 126 4.73 5.86 -11.53
CA ILE A 126 3.30 6.16 -11.76
C ILE A 126 2.46 4.87 -11.78
N GLN A 127 3.04 3.78 -12.28
CA GLN A 127 2.40 2.47 -12.31
C GLN A 127 2.47 1.75 -10.96
N SER A 128 3.45 2.09 -10.13
CA SER A 128 3.67 1.46 -8.84
C SER A 128 2.65 1.92 -7.80
N PRO A 129 2.09 0.99 -7.01
CA PRO A 129 1.21 1.31 -5.89
C PRO A 129 1.99 1.78 -4.67
N THR A 130 1.32 2.56 -3.82
CA THR A 130 1.88 3.06 -2.55
C THR A 130 1.56 2.16 -1.38
N ALA A 131 2.54 1.96 -0.48
CA ALA A 131 2.41 1.18 0.75
C ALA A 131 2.24 2.06 2.01
N ARG A 132 1.81 3.32 1.82
CA ARG A 132 1.79 4.35 2.87
C ARG A 132 0.59 4.25 3.81
N VAL A 133 -0.54 3.76 3.32
CA VAL A 133 -1.73 3.50 4.16
C VAL A 133 -1.49 2.21 4.92
N ARG A 134 -1.36 2.29 6.24
CA ARG A 134 -1.14 1.09 7.09
C ARG A 134 -2.07 1.08 8.28
N THR A 135 -2.41 2.26 8.77
CA THR A 135 -3.21 2.40 9.97
C THR A 135 -4.62 2.86 9.64
N LEU A 136 -5.50 2.61 10.59
CA LEU A 136 -6.87 3.03 10.53
C LEU A 136 -7.03 4.57 10.54
N GLY A 137 -6.08 5.29 11.14
CA GLY A 137 -6.01 6.76 11.10
C GLY A 137 -5.61 7.30 9.72
N ASP A 138 -4.74 6.60 8.99
CA ASP A 138 -4.40 6.98 7.61
C ASP A 138 -5.63 6.91 6.70
N LEU A 139 -6.47 5.88 6.89
CA LEU A 139 -7.70 5.68 6.14
C LEU A 139 -8.66 6.89 6.27
N LEU A 140 -8.79 7.43 7.49
CA LEU A 140 -9.57 8.65 7.76
C LEU A 140 -8.93 9.89 7.13
N ARG A 141 -7.63 10.08 7.33
CA ARG A 141 -6.92 11.28 6.87
C ARG A 141 -6.95 11.42 5.35
N TRP A 142 -6.99 10.31 4.64
CA TRP A 142 -6.96 10.27 3.18
C TRP A 142 -8.36 10.33 2.54
N GLY A 143 -9.43 10.29 3.35
CA GLY A 143 -10.79 10.43 2.87
C GLY A 143 -11.27 9.23 2.04
N PHE A 144 -10.88 8.01 2.42
CA PHE A 144 -11.42 6.80 1.76
C PHE A 144 -12.94 6.73 1.92
N GLN A 145 -13.63 6.34 0.86
CA GLN A 145 -15.05 5.98 0.93
C GLN A 145 -15.16 4.64 1.67
N LEU A 146 -15.76 4.68 2.85
CA LEU A 146 -15.85 3.52 3.72
C LEU A 146 -17.19 2.81 3.53
N SER A 147 -17.14 1.49 3.48
CA SER A 147 -18.31 0.62 3.46
C SER A 147 -18.07 -0.60 4.34
N ALA A 148 -19.15 -1.20 4.82
CA ALA A 148 -19.10 -2.41 5.63
C ALA A 148 -19.91 -3.53 4.98
N GLN A 149 -19.52 -4.78 5.23
CA GLN A 149 -20.34 -5.93 4.90
C GLN A 149 -21.65 -5.86 5.67
N ASP A 150 -22.76 -6.06 4.97
CA ASP A 150 -24.07 -6.22 5.58
C ASP A 150 -24.14 -7.55 6.34
N SER A 151 -23.84 -7.49 7.63
CA SER A 151 -23.93 -8.60 8.56
C SER A 151 -24.37 -8.11 9.93
N ASP A 152 -25.15 -8.94 10.63
CA ASP A 152 -25.60 -8.63 11.99
C ASP A 152 -24.41 -8.45 12.95
N ILE A 153 -23.34 -9.21 12.73
CA ILE A 153 -22.09 -9.10 13.47
C ILE A 153 -21.53 -7.68 13.34
N ASN A 154 -21.33 -7.18 12.11
CA ASN A 154 -20.82 -5.83 11.90
C ASN A 154 -21.71 -4.78 12.55
N ARG A 155 -23.03 -4.87 12.37
CA ARG A 155 -23.98 -3.91 12.93
C ARG A 155 -23.89 -3.83 14.45
N ILE A 156 -23.80 -4.97 15.14
CA ILE A 156 -23.70 -5.02 16.60
C ILE A 156 -22.32 -4.54 17.09
N PHE A 157 -21.23 -4.99 16.48
CA PHE A 157 -19.88 -4.61 16.91
C PHE A 157 -19.58 -3.14 16.66
N MET A 158 -20.03 -2.58 15.54
CA MET A 158 -19.85 -1.17 15.20
C MET A 158 -20.67 -0.26 16.13
N ALA A 159 -21.87 -0.69 16.53
CA ALA A 159 -22.71 0.08 17.47
C ALA A 159 -22.14 0.10 18.90
N ASN A 160 -21.46 -0.97 19.31
CA ASN A 160 -20.92 -1.13 20.66
C ASN A 160 -19.40 -0.84 20.77
N GLU A 161 -18.82 -0.13 19.79
CA GLU A 161 -17.40 0.17 19.76
C GLU A 161 -17.03 1.26 20.78
N SER A 162 -16.06 0.97 21.64
CA SER A 162 -15.61 1.87 22.72
C SER A 162 -14.42 2.73 22.32
N ASN A 163 -13.64 2.31 21.32
CA ASN A 163 -12.46 3.04 20.88
C ASN A 163 -12.87 4.29 20.06
N SER A 164 -12.38 5.47 20.47
CA SER A 164 -12.74 6.76 19.84
C SER A 164 -12.42 6.82 18.33
N LEU A 165 -11.29 6.28 17.91
CA LEU A 165 -10.86 6.29 16.50
C LEU A 165 -11.72 5.35 15.65
N ARG A 166 -12.00 4.14 16.14
CA ARG A 166 -12.87 3.19 15.43
C ARG A 166 -14.31 3.64 15.38
N ASN A 167 -14.82 4.21 16.47
CA ASN A 167 -16.16 4.77 16.51
C ASN A 167 -16.32 5.91 15.49
N THR A 168 -15.30 6.76 15.34
CA THR A 168 -15.29 7.83 14.31
C THR A 168 -15.42 7.26 12.88
N ILE A 169 -14.81 6.10 12.63
CA ILE A 169 -14.84 5.40 11.34
C ILE A 169 -16.17 4.71 11.12
N TYR A 170 -16.65 4.00 12.13
CA TYR A 170 -17.91 3.27 12.05
C TYR A 170 -19.10 4.23 11.91
N THR A 171 -19.04 5.42 12.51
CA THR A 171 -20.06 6.46 12.31
C THR A 171 -19.96 7.17 10.96
N THR A 172 -18.83 7.09 10.25
CA THR A 172 -18.70 7.61 8.88
C THR A 172 -19.17 6.62 7.82
N ILE A 173 -19.12 5.30 8.07
CA ILE A 173 -19.58 4.27 7.12
C ILE A 173 -21.02 4.52 6.61
N PRO A 174 -22.04 4.75 7.47
CA PRO A 174 -23.41 5.05 7.02
C PRO A 174 -23.55 6.34 6.21
N LYS A 175 -22.60 7.29 6.31
CA LYS A 175 -22.62 8.56 5.58
C LYS A 175 -22.13 8.43 4.13
N PHE A 176 -21.38 7.37 3.83
CA PHE A 176 -20.93 7.02 2.49
C PHE A 176 -21.87 5.97 1.89
N ASN A 177 -21.37 4.75 1.67
CA ASN A 177 -22.13 3.67 1.04
C ASN A 177 -22.79 2.73 2.07
N GLY A 178 -22.51 2.92 3.37
CA GLY A 178 -23.14 2.16 4.44
C GLY A 178 -22.79 0.67 4.42
N PHE A 179 -23.81 -0.15 4.69
CA PHE A 179 -23.71 -1.60 4.70
C PHE A 179 -24.08 -2.15 3.33
N LEU A 180 -23.16 -2.89 2.72
CA LEU A 180 -23.29 -3.44 1.38
C LEU A 180 -23.20 -4.97 1.42
N PRO A 181 -23.95 -5.67 0.55
CA PRO A 181 -23.69 -7.07 0.26
C PRO A 181 -22.25 -7.26 -0.25
N VAL A 182 -21.66 -8.42 0.04
CA VAL A 182 -20.28 -8.77 -0.33
C VAL A 182 -20.01 -8.58 -1.83
N ALA A 183 -20.98 -8.94 -2.66
CA ALA A 183 -20.88 -8.79 -4.12
C ALA A 183 -20.62 -7.33 -4.55
N ASN A 184 -21.29 -6.38 -3.88
CA ASN A 184 -21.11 -4.96 -4.16
C ASN A 184 -19.84 -4.43 -3.47
N GLY A 185 -19.60 -4.86 -2.22
CA GLY A 185 -18.41 -4.47 -1.45
C GLY A 185 -17.09 -4.80 -2.15
N ASN A 186 -16.96 -6.04 -2.67
CA ASN A 186 -15.79 -6.52 -3.40
C ASN A 186 -15.55 -5.81 -4.74
N ARG A 187 -16.55 -5.12 -5.28
CA ARG A 187 -16.41 -4.32 -6.50
C ARG A 187 -16.21 -2.83 -6.18
N THR A 188 -16.73 -2.36 -5.04
CA THR A 188 -16.61 -0.96 -4.62
C THR A 188 -15.16 -0.60 -4.34
N ASP A 189 -14.39 -1.51 -3.74
CA ASP A 189 -12.96 -1.32 -3.47
C ASP A 189 -12.09 -1.22 -4.74
N THR A 190 -12.63 -1.60 -5.92
CA THR A 190 -11.93 -1.45 -7.20
C THR A 190 -11.99 -0.02 -7.74
N GLN A 191 -12.94 0.78 -7.24
CA GLN A 191 -13.25 2.13 -7.72
C GLN A 191 -12.62 3.18 -6.81
N GLY A 192 -11.47 3.72 -7.23
CA GLY A 192 -10.84 4.87 -6.57
C GLY A 192 -10.36 4.58 -5.13
N LEU A 193 -10.47 5.59 -4.27
CA LEU A 193 -10.12 5.52 -2.84
C LEU A 193 -11.32 4.98 -2.04
N ALA A 194 -11.53 3.67 -2.08
CA ALA A 194 -12.60 3.02 -1.34
C ALA A 194 -12.05 1.86 -0.48
N ALA A 195 -12.67 1.65 0.69
CA ALA A 195 -12.32 0.57 1.60
C ALA A 195 -13.59 -0.16 2.08
N PHE A 196 -13.52 -1.48 2.09
CA PHE A 196 -14.61 -2.37 2.49
C PHE A 196 -14.22 -3.14 3.77
N HIS A 197 -15.04 -3.03 4.81
CA HIS A 197 -14.86 -3.72 6.08
C HIS A 197 -15.71 -4.98 6.15
N GLY A 198 -15.09 -6.15 6.29
CA GLY A 198 -15.85 -7.39 6.41
C GLY A 198 -14.99 -8.60 6.73
N ASP A 199 -15.63 -9.76 6.77
CA ASP A 199 -14.94 -11.03 6.92
C ASP A 199 -14.03 -11.28 5.71
N THR A 200 -12.73 -11.30 5.97
CA THR A 200 -11.70 -11.34 4.93
C THR A 200 -11.52 -12.74 4.36
N ASN A 201 -11.41 -13.76 5.22
CA ASN A 201 -10.95 -15.09 4.80
C ASN A 201 -12.10 -15.98 4.32
N GLN A 202 -13.23 -15.98 5.02
CA GLN A 202 -14.31 -16.91 4.74
C GLN A 202 -15.21 -16.39 3.61
N ILE A 203 -15.39 -15.08 3.55
CA ILE A 203 -16.40 -14.46 2.68
C ILE A 203 -15.73 -13.68 1.55
N TYR A 204 -14.90 -12.70 1.89
CA TYR A 204 -14.35 -11.78 0.89
C TYR A 204 -13.40 -12.49 -0.10
N TYR A 205 -12.40 -13.22 0.37
CA TYR A 205 -11.47 -13.95 -0.51
C TYR A 205 -12.12 -15.11 -1.25
N ARG A 206 -13.08 -15.79 -0.61
CA ARG A 206 -13.89 -16.82 -1.28
C ARG A 206 -14.64 -16.26 -2.48
N TYR A 207 -15.37 -15.16 -2.27
CA TYR A 207 -16.08 -14.48 -3.35
C TYR A 207 -15.12 -14.02 -4.46
N MET A 208 -13.92 -13.55 -4.09
CA MET A 208 -12.91 -13.15 -5.08
C MET A 208 -12.43 -14.32 -5.94
N ILE A 209 -12.13 -15.46 -5.33
CA ILE A 209 -11.68 -16.66 -6.06
C ILE A 209 -12.76 -17.11 -7.05
N ASP A 210 -14.02 -17.07 -6.63
CA ASP A 210 -15.15 -17.64 -7.38
C ASP A 210 -15.67 -16.70 -8.49
N GLN A 211 -15.51 -15.36 -8.35
CA GLN A 211 -16.19 -14.38 -9.22
C GLN A 211 -15.27 -13.46 -10.01
N PHE A 212 -13.98 -13.35 -9.65
CA PHE A 212 -13.05 -12.43 -10.31
C PHE A 212 -12.21 -13.18 -11.33
N ASP A 213 -11.92 -12.50 -12.44
CA ASP A 213 -10.93 -12.97 -13.40
C ASP A 213 -9.51 -12.83 -12.84
N GLU A 214 -8.58 -13.65 -13.34
CA GLU A 214 -7.16 -13.58 -12.94
C GLU A 214 -6.56 -12.18 -13.12
N ASN A 215 -6.95 -11.48 -14.19
CA ASN A 215 -6.54 -10.11 -14.43
C ASN A 215 -7.04 -9.14 -13.34
N GLU A 216 -8.26 -9.33 -12.83
CA GLU A 216 -8.82 -8.48 -11.78
C GLU A 216 -8.23 -8.79 -10.41
N LYS A 217 -7.90 -10.06 -10.14
CA LYS A 217 -7.15 -10.49 -8.95
C LYS A 217 -5.77 -9.81 -8.91
N CYS A 218 -5.05 -9.79 -10.04
CA CYS A 218 -3.70 -9.22 -10.16
C CYS A 218 -3.67 -7.68 -10.22
N LYS A 219 -4.59 -7.02 -10.93
CA LYS A 219 -4.61 -5.53 -11.06
C LYS A 219 -4.94 -4.81 -9.75
N SER A 220 -5.44 -5.55 -8.77
CA SER A 220 -5.91 -5.05 -7.50
C SER A 220 -4.92 -5.46 -6.43
N GLU A 221 -3.84 -4.69 -6.26
CA GLU A 221 -2.96 -4.80 -5.08
C GLU A 221 -3.75 -4.40 -3.83
N ARG A 222 -4.57 -5.34 -3.37
CA ARG A 222 -5.42 -5.19 -2.22
C ARG A 222 -4.60 -5.39 -0.97
N ARG A 223 -4.69 -4.40 -0.10
CA ARG A 223 -4.10 -4.43 1.22
C ARG A 223 -5.22 -4.49 2.24
N SER A 224 -4.90 -5.07 3.39
CA SER A 224 -5.78 -5.07 4.54
C SER A 224 -5.13 -4.30 5.67
N ILE A 225 -5.93 -3.55 6.42
CA ILE A 225 -5.48 -2.98 7.69
C ILE A 225 -5.67 -4.04 8.75
N PHE A 226 -4.62 -4.31 9.53
CA PHE A 226 -4.72 -5.22 10.66
C PHE A 226 -5.63 -4.63 11.73
N LEU A 227 -6.71 -5.34 12.04
CA LEU A 227 -7.52 -5.12 13.22
C LEU A 227 -7.30 -6.32 14.15
N PRO A 228 -7.30 -6.12 15.48
CA PRO A 228 -7.38 -7.19 16.46
C PRO A 228 -8.54 -8.13 16.09
N PRO A 229 -8.26 -9.44 15.98
CA PRO A 229 -9.27 -10.39 15.55
C PRO A 229 -10.40 -10.45 16.55
N LEU A 230 -11.63 -10.49 16.04
CA LEU A 230 -12.81 -10.73 16.86
C LEU A 230 -12.83 -12.21 17.22
N GLN A 231 -13.10 -12.54 18.49
CA GLN A 231 -13.17 -13.94 18.92
C GLN A 231 -14.62 -14.42 18.91
N GLY A 232 -14.89 -15.44 18.10
CA GLY A 232 -16.16 -16.16 18.10
C GLY A 232 -16.20 -17.19 19.23
N TYR A 233 -17.37 -17.42 19.81
CA TYR A 233 -17.57 -18.39 20.89
C TYR A 233 -18.84 -19.20 20.64
N TYR A 234 -18.79 -20.49 20.95
CA TYR A 234 -19.97 -21.33 21.03
C TYR A 234 -20.82 -20.90 22.23
N THR A 235 -22.13 -20.91 22.04
CA THR A 235 -23.10 -20.50 23.07
C THR A 235 -24.16 -21.56 23.26
N VAL A 236 -24.63 -21.68 24.50
CA VAL A 236 -25.80 -22.49 24.86
C VAL A 236 -26.75 -21.65 25.71
N ALA A 237 -28.00 -22.10 25.81
CA ALA A 237 -28.96 -21.50 26.72
C ALA A 237 -28.40 -21.49 28.15
N LYS A 238 -28.69 -20.43 28.89
CA LYS A 238 -28.25 -20.29 30.28
C LYS A 238 -28.79 -21.46 31.11
N ASP A 239 -27.95 -21.97 32.00
CA ASP A 239 -28.27 -23.10 32.90
C ASP A 239 -28.67 -24.40 32.17
N SER A 240 -28.25 -24.55 30.91
CA SER A 240 -28.49 -25.78 30.15
C SER A 240 -27.75 -26.98 30.76
N PRO A 241 -28.41 -28.12 31.01
CA PRO A 241 -27.75 -29.32 31.54
C PRO A 241 -26.73 -29.92 30.57
N LEU A 242 -26.79 -29.53 29.28
CA LEU A 242 -25.86 -29.98 28.25
C LEU A 242 -24.57 -29.14 28.18
N ALA A 243 -24.48 -28.03 28.91
CA ALA A 243 -23.38 -27.09 28.81
C ALA A 243 -22.00 -27.75 29.00
N GLU A 244 -21.83 -28.55 30.06
CA GLU A 244 -20.58 -29.23 30.36
C GLU A 244 -20.24 -30.32 29.32
N HIS A 245 -21.23 -31.09 28.87
CA HIS A 245 -21.04 -32.11 27.85
C HIS A 245 -20.57 -31.50 26.52
N VAL A 246 -21.22 -30.43 26.08
CA VAL A 246 -20.87 -29.72 24.84
C VAL A 246 -19.49 -29.06 24.99
N LYS A 247 -19.21 -28.42 26.13
CA LYS A 247 -17.91 -27.80 26.39
C LYS A 247 -16.78 -28.82 26.34
N TYR A 248 -16.93 -29.98 27.00
CA TYR A 248 -15.93 -31.05 26.96
C TYR A 248 -15.70 -31.55 25.53
N GLY A 249 -16.78 -31.78 24.76
CA GLY A 249 -16.68 -32.16 23.36
C GLY A 249 -15.92 -31.14 22.51
N LEU A 250 -16.21 -29.85 22.69
CA LEU A 250 -15.54 -28.76 21.98
C LEU A 250 -14.05 -28.64 22.35
N LEU A 251 -13.71 -28.84 23.62
CA LEU A 251 -12.30 -28.85 24.05
C LEU A 251 -11.56 -30.03 23.44
N LYS A 252 -12.15 -31.22 23.44
CA LYS A 252 -11.56 -32.41 22.79
C LYS A 252 -11.35 -32.22 21.28
N LEU A 253 -12.32 -31.60 20.59
CA LEU A 253 -12.17 -31.26 19.17
C LEU A 253 -11.03 -30.26 18.91
N ARG A 254 -10.78 -29.35 19.85
CA ARG A 254 -9.65 -28.43 19.77
C ARG A 254 -8.32 -29.14 20.04
N GLU A 255 -8.25 -29.95 21.10
CA GLU A 255 -7.03 -30.70 21.47
C GLU A 255 -6.58 -31.65 20.36
N LEU A 256 -7.54 -32.23 19.62
CA LEU A 256 -7.29 -33.13 18.49
C LEU A 256 -7.09 -32.39 17.16
N ASP A 257 -7.01 -31.05 17.16
CA ASP A 257 -6.79 -30.20 15.99
C ASP A 257 -7.89 -30.26 14.90
N PHE A 258 -9.04 -30.89 15.19
CA PHE A 258 -10.18 -30.91 14.25
C PHE A 258 -10.69 -29.51 13.95
N LEU A 259 -10.75 -28.64 14.96
CA LEU A 259 -11.17 -27.25 14.78
C LEU A 259 -10.24 -26.50 13.82
N GLN A 260 -8.93 -26.69 13.96
CA GLN A 260 -7.95 -26.03 13.10
C GLN A 260 -8.01 -26.56 11.68
N ARG A 261 -8.23 -27.87 11.51
CA ARG A 261 -8.46 -28.47 10.20
C ARG A 261 -9.68 -27.87 9.51
N GLU A 262 -10.82 -27.75 10.20
CA GLU A 262 -12.02 -27.12 9.64
C GLU A 262 -11.77 -25.66 9.26
N ILE A 263 -11.09 -24.89 10.12
CA ILE A 263 -10.68 -23.52 9.79
C ILE A 263 -9.81 -23.50 8.53
N ALA A 264 -8.80 -24.38 8.43
CA ALA A 264 -7.92 -24.44 7.28
C ALA A 264 -8.62 -24.86 5.98
N MET A 265 -9.66 -25.69 6.06
CA MET A 265 -10.46 -26.10 4.90
C MET A 265 -11.42 -24.99 4.43
N HIS A 266 -12.00 -24.23 5.37
CA HIS A 266 -12.99 -23.21 5.04
C HIS A 266 -12.41 -21.81 4.81
N TYR A 267 -11.32 -21.46 5.48
CA TYR A 267 -10.72 -20.11 5.38
C TYR A 267 -9.87 -20.05 4.13
N GLN A 268 -10.25 -19.16 3.22
CA GLN A 268 -9.45 -18.88 2.05
C GLN A 268 -8.31 -17.94 2.42
N ARG A 269 -7.14 -18.22 1.83
CA ARG A 269 -6.03 -17.27 1.82
C ARG A 269 -6.28 -16.23 0.73
N LYS A 270 -5.57 -15.11 0.83
CA LYS A 270 -5.51 -14.15 -0.26
C LYS A 270 -5.10 -14.88 -1.55
N PRO A 271 -5.87 -14.77 -2.65
CA PRO A 271 -5.52 -15.42 -3.90
C PRO A 271 -4.19 -14.84 -4.41
N ALA A 272 -3.26 -15.73 -4.74
CA ALA A 272 -1.99 -15.34 -5.34
C ALA A 272 -2.20 -14.93 -6.80
N CYS A 273 -1.52 -13.87 -7.25
CA CYS A 273 -1.45 -13.56 -8.66
C CYS A 273 -0.45 -14.52 -9.35
N ILE A 274 -0.88 -15.22 -10.40
CA ILE A 274 -0.07 -16.23 -11.13
C ILE A 274 1.22 -15.62 -11.74
N GLY A 275 1.31 -14.28 -11.85
CA GLY A 275 2.49 -13.55 -12.33
C GLY A 275 3.41 -12.97 -11.24
N GLU A 276 3.04 -13.02 -9.96
CA GLU A 276 3.88 -12.51 -8.86
C GLU A 276 4.81 -13.61 -8.34
N LYS A 277 6.13 -13.39 -8.39
CA LYS A 277 7.03 -14.10 -7.46
C LYS A 277 6.64 -13.66 -6.04
N PRO A 278 6.65 -14.56 -5.04
CA PRO A 278 6.25 -14.21 -3.69
C PRO A 278 7.28 -13.24 -3.09
N PHE A 279 7.07 -11.94 -3.27
CA PHE A 279 7.85 -10.92 -2.60
C PHE A 279 7.41 -10.91 -1.14
N ARG A 280 8.31 -11.44 -0.31
CA ARG A 280 8.19 -11.70 1.12
C ARG A 280 7.86 -10.41 1.89
N SER A 281 6.58 -10.05 1.96
CA SER A 281 6.07 -8.99 2.86
C SER A 281 4.80 -9.35 3.62
N ASP A 282 4.17 -10.50 3.34
CA ASP A 282 3.07 -11.02 4.15
C ASP A 282 3.60 -11.85 5.32
N PHE A 283 4.09 -11.16 6.36
CA PHE A 283 4.18 -11.76 7.69
C PHE A 283 2.82 -11.74 8.41
N ASP A 284 1.82 -11.00 7.88
CA ASP A 284 0.51 -10.74 8.50
C ASP A 284 -0.64 -11.66 8.04
N ASP A 285 -0.42 -12.47 6.99
CA ASP A 285 -1.43 -13.41 6.46
C ASP A 285 -1.17 -14.87 6.88
N ARG A 286 -0.27 -15.08 7.86
CA ARG A 286 -0.32 -16.35 8.60
C ARG A 286 -1.67 -16.38 9.30
N LEU A 287 -2.50 -17.37 8.94
CA LEU A 287 -3.54 -17.86 9.85
C LEU A 287 -2.92 -17.87 11.25
N PRO A 288 -3.57 -17.31 12.29
CA PRO A 288 -2.98 -17.18 13.61
C PRO A 288 -2.75 -18.58 14.20
N PHE A 289 -1.64 -19.20 13.81
CA PHE A 289 -1.16 -20.50 14.26
C PHE A 289 -0.33 -20.34 15.54
N SER A 290 -0.10 -19.12 16.02
CA SER A 290 0.85 -18.85 17.11
C SER A 290 0.25 -18.15 18.34
N ALA A 291 -1.07 -18.17 18.53
CA ALA A 291 -1.72 -17.61 19.73
C ALA A 291 -2.48 -18.67 20.56
N PHE A 292 -2.15 -19.95 20.39
CA PHE A 292 -2.77 -21.07 21.10
C PHE A 292 -1.75 -21.87 21.91
N ASN A 293 -0.87 -21.17 22.62
CA ASN A 293 -0.20 -21.69 23.81
C ASN A 293 -0.44 -20.71 24.96
#